data_AF-A0AAU5Y9J8-F1
#
_entry.id   AF-A0AAU5Y9J8-F1
#
_cell.length_a   1.000
_cell.length_b   1.000
_cell.length_c   1.000
_cell.angle_alpha   90.00
_cell.angle_beta   90.00
_cell.angle_gamma   90.00
#
_symmetry.space_group_name_H-M   'P 1'
#
loop_
_entity.id
_entity.type
_entity.pdbx_description
1 polymer ?
#
loop_
_entity_poly.entity_id
_entity_poly.type
_entity_poly.pdbx_seq_one_letter_code
_entity_poly.pdbx_strand_id
1 'polypeptide(L)'
;MSHPYHHGDDATGDELPPPAPHPGPEFETDQPTPTPQHPAHEGFSAWQPAASAPAAPAIDETPVPETPGAPGVHPTFTGNLNFGEMNGVKVVNKVQAALEHLNADDAYLNLTLRLFAPPDEFDETYARWRDGRRLLVLARQPGTGRTMIAHALLATIREESQRQVNVGALHFGGGETFPIDRLPPAHRNWAYVVEVPPDEEGFTLRSRLFRMTLTQLEAELNRRQCWLIFLMSPEQWTACVDETVSTLAAEIGGAVPTEIVRRALAVQDPALDVERWLAADKIKALLADQPPAEVLDIVELIRSAAHATPGQLVALQETEEEADHAELADGGDRWFARRVQTVVEARRNWRKQLLSWHRQRERTSLQRSFLLAAAALPSAPGAYVYALASKLEGKLSGKQQPDLAALSAPGIIELVDAIEADLADDDTVVFRHDGWDDAALHYFWTDRPFSRQTFLTWLAEAPTDTHRSTFESLTSGQQQELAARIARFAVHWAARQQRPEPLAKLASTWYDSTLLWQVFVAALDEAATQSSTHRYIHSMLLNWVTRRKDLALWRAVAEQCLKPVDGWEGGVPSR
;
A
#
# COMPACT_ATOMS: atom_id res chain seq x y z
N MET A 1 -51.31 -46.36 -27.28
CA MET A 1 -51.22 -46.46 -28.75
C MET A 1 -49.78 -46.72 -29.12
N SER A 2 -49.59 -47.87 -29.76
CA SER A 2 -48.45 -48.48 -30.47
C SER A 2 -47.14 -47.70 -30.70
N HIS A 3 -46.05 -48.20 -30.09
CA HIS A 3 -44.84 -48.82 -30.69
C HIS A 3 -44.69 -48.93 -32.25
N PRO A 4 -43.49 -49.25 -32.82
CA PRO A 4 -42.26 -48.45 -33.00
C PRO A 4 -41.57 -48.75 -34.40
N TYR A 5 -40.26 -48.47 -34.54
CA TYR A 5 -39.27 -48.97 -35.53
C TYR A 5 -39.28 -48.47 -36.99
N HIS A 6 -38.12 -47.94 -37.45
CA HIS A 6 -37.39 -48.56 -38.56
C HIS A 6 -35.88 -48.24 -38.56
N HIS A 7 -35.10 -49.30 -38.74
CA HIS A 7 -33.67 -49.39 -39.04
C HIS A 7 -33.30 -48.78 -40.40
N GLY A 8 -32.02 -48.40 -40.55
CA GLY A 8 -31.33 -48.27 -41.82
C GLY A 8 -29.84 -47.96 -41.65
N ASP A 9 -29.00 -49.01 -41.67
CA ASP A 9 -27.55 -48.97 -41.87
C ASP A 9 -27.22 -48.54 -43.31
N ASP A 10 -26.11 -47.82 -43.55
CA ASP A 10 -24.97 -48.36 -44.32
C ASP A 10 -23.78 -47.37 -44.46
N ALA A 11 -22.62 -47.92 -44.08
CA ALA A 11 -21.25 -47.84 -44.60
C ALA A 11 -20.74 -46.63 -45.42
N THR A 12 -19.60 -46.08 -44.97
CA THR A 12 -18.28 -45.90 -45.65
C THR A 12 -17.51 -44.84 -44.84
N GLY A 13 -16.31 -45.06 -44.31
CA GLY A 13 -15.14 -45.72 -44.87
C GLY A 13 -14.16 -44.64 -45.31
N ASP A 14 -13.34 -44.12 -44.38
CA ASP A 14 -12.11 -43.40 -44.74
C ASP A 14 -11.04 -43.60 -43.65
N GLU A 15 -10.13 -44.52 -43.96
CA GLU A 15 -8.88 -44.79 -43.25
C GLU A 15 -7.91 -43.63 -43.48
N LEU A 16 -7.39 -43.09 -42.38
CA LEU A 16 -6.23 -42.18 -42.39
C LEU A 16 -4.95 -42.98 -42.70
N PRO A 17 -4.06 -42.50 -43.59
CA PRO A 17 -2.81 -43.19 -43.90
C PRO A 17 -1.78 -43.07 -42.76
N PRO A 18 -0.91 -44.08 -42.56
CA PRO A 18 0.10 -44.08 -41.52
C PRO A 18 1.29 -43.14 -41.83
N PRO A 19 2.01 -42.66 -40.80
CA PRO A 19 3.14 -41.74 -40.98
C PRO A 19 4.40 -42.43 -41.53
N ALA A 20 5.11 -41.71 -42.38
CA ALA A 20 6.39 -42.12 -42.97
C ALA A 20 7.52 -42.19 -41.92
N PRO A 21 8.49 -43.12 -42.06
CA PRO A 21 9.60 -43.27 -41.13
C PRO A 21 10.71 -42.25 -41.42
N HIS A 22 11.15 -41.52 -40.40
CA HIS A 22 12.39 -40.75 -40.46
C HIS A 22 13.61 -41.67 -40.22
N PRO A 23 14.67 -41.55 -41.03
CA PRO A 23 15.89 -42.35 -40.90
C PRO A 23 16.77 -41.87 -39.74
N GLY A 24 17.47 -42.84 -39.14
CA GLY A 24 18.36 -42.66 -38.00
C GLY A 24 19.67 -41.91 -38.29
N PRO A 25 20.54 -41.78 -37.26
CA PRO A 25 21.68 -40.88 -37.27
C PRO A 25 22.93 -41.55 -37.86
N GLU A 26 23.65 -40.82 -38.71
CA GLU A 26 25.02 -41.15 -39.11
C GLU A 26 26.02 -40.25 -38.36
N PHE A 27 27.14 -40.90 -38.03
CA PHE A 27 28.32 -40.44 -37.31
C PHE A 27 29.11 -39.37 -38.07
N GLU A 28 29.80 -38.48 -37.34
CA GLU A 28 31.25 -38.16 -37.47
C GLU A 28 31.60 -36.93 -36.60
N THR A 29 32.32 -37.18 -35.49
CA THR A 29 33.73 -36.79 -35.25
C THR A 29 34.01 -35.28 -35.22
N ASP A 30 34.23 -34.73 -34.02
CA ASP A 30 35.56 -34.19 -33.69
C ASP A 30 35.71 -33.88 -32.19
N GLN A 31 36.71 -34.49 -31.56
CA GLN A 31 37.32 -34.01 -30.32
C GLN A 31 38.45 -33.05 -30.69
N PRO A 32 38.77 -32.08 -29.82
CA PRO A 32 40.05 -32.25 -29.12
C PRO A 32 40.04 -31.82 -27.65
N THR A 33 40.69 -32.64 -26.83
CA THR A 33 41.19 -32.35 -25.47
C THR A 33 42.50 -31.52 -25.53
N PRO A 34 43.06 -31.01 -24.40
CA PRO A 34 43.53 -29.63 -24.33
C PRO A 34 45.04 -29.45 -24.00
N THR A 35 45.45 -28.16 -24.02
CA THR A 35 46.57 -27.51 -23.29
C THR A 35 48.03 -27.85 -23.69
N PRO A 36 49.05 -27.10 -23.23
CA PRO A 36 49.23 -25.65 -22.96
C PRO A 36 50.46 -25.07 -23.73
N GLN A 37 50.63 -23.75 -23.80
CA GLN A 37 51.94 -23.06 -23.63
C GLN A 37 51.84 -21.52 -23.70
N HIS A 38 52.17 -20.87 -22.58
CA HIS A 38 52.73 -19.51 -22.49
C HIS A 38 54.18 -19.53 -23.03
N PRO A 39 54.73 -18.41 -23.59
CA PRO A 39 55.21 -17.26 -22.79
C PRO A 39 54.94 -15.87 -23.45
N ALA A 40 54.58 -14.84 -22.68
CA ALA A 40 55.42 -13.70 -22.22
C ALA A 40 55.93 -12.76 -23.34
N HIS A 41 55.42 -11.52 -23.38
CA HIS A 41 56.15 -10.26 -23.10
C HIS A 41 55.31 -9.04 -23.52
N GLU A 42 55.34 -8.01 -22.66
CA GLU A 42 55.29 -6.55 -22.93
C GLU A 42 54.10 -6.00 -23.76
N GLY A 43 53.33 -5.00 -23.34
CA GLY A 43 53.42 -4.03 -22.25
C GLY A 43 52.54 -2.85 -22.67
N PHE A 44 51.83 -2.19 -21.77
CA PHE A 44 51.49 -0.76 -21.90
C PHE A 44 51.06 -0.21 -20.54
N SER A 45 51.74 0.86 -20.16
CA SER A 45 51.67 1.57 -18.89
C SER A 45 50.43 2.45 -18.76
N ALA A 46 49.92 2.48 -17.53
CA ALA A 46 49.58 3.64 -16.70
C ALA A 46 48.84 4.83 -17.35
N TRP A 47 47.67 5.12 -16.79
CA TRP A 47 47.20 6.49 -16.59
C TRP A 47 46.87 6.71 -15.11
N GLN A 48 47.65 7.59 -14.47
CA GLN A 48 47.37 8.17 -13.16
C GLN A 48 46.81 9.59 -13.35
N PRO A 49 46.04 10.12 -12.38
CA PRO A 49 45.30 11.36 -12.48
C PRO A 49 46.19 12.58 -12.20
N ALA A 50 45.89 13.71 -12.85
CA ALA A 50 46.54 14.99 -12.57
C ALA A 50 45.77 15.75 -11.48
N ALA A 51 46.44 16.03 -10.36
CA ALA A 51 46.08 17.07 -9.42
C ALA A 51 47.13 18.19 -9.50
N SER A 52 46.70 19.44 -9.53
CA SER A 52 47.50 20.62 -9.13
C SER A 52 46.59 21.83 -8.89
N ALA A 53 46.44 22.21 -7.62
CA ALA A 53 46.21 23.59 -7.14
C ALA A 53 47.59 24.26 -6.89
N PRO A 54 47.78 25.57 -6.61
CA PRO A 54 47.22 26.35 -5.46
C PRO A 54 46.88 27.83 -5.84
N ALA A 55 46.51 28.83 -5.02
CA ALA A 55 46.64 29.16 -3.59
C ALA A 55 45.60 30.26 -3.15
N ALA A 56 45.41 30.41 -1.83
CA ALA A 56 44.45 31.24 -1.06
C ALA A 56 44.84 32.74 -0.90
N PRO A 57 44.24 33.62 -0.03
CA PRO A 57 43.92 33.47 1.43
C PRO A 57 42.50 33.97 1.89
N ALA A 58 41.83 33.30 2.84
CA ALA A 58 41.78 33.50 4.31
C ALA A 58 41.01 34.74 4.81
N ILE A 59 40.01 34.53 5.68
CA ILE A 59 39.78 35.23 6.96
C ILE A 59 39.01 34.26 7.89
N ASP A 60 39.46 34.30 9.13
CA ASP A 60 39.19 33.52 10.33
C ASP A 60 38.01 34.10 11.12
N GLU A 61 37.17 33.24 11.73
CA GLU A 61 36.40 33.57 12.93
C GLU A 61 35.86 32.28 13.59
N THR A 62 36.55 31.80 14.61
CA THR A 62 36.06 30.80 15.58
C THR A 62 34.98 31.37 16.51
N PRO A 63 34.05 30.53 16.99
CA PRO A 63 33.85 30.46 18.45
C PRO A 63 33.70 29.04 19.03
N VAL A 64 34.44 28.83 20.12
CA VAL A 64 34.18 28.15 21.43
C VAL A 64 33.16 26.98 21.51
N PRO A 65 33.51 25.86 22.21
CA PRO A 65 32.64 24.70 22.36
C PRO A 65 31.66 24.82 23.53
N GLU A 66 30.37 24.54 23.29
CA GLU A 66 29.37 24.29 24.34
C GLU A 66 28.93 22.82 24.37
N THR A 67 28.73 22.37 25.59
CA THR A 67 28.46 21.05 26.17
C THR A 67 27.31 20.24 25.54
N PRO A 68 27.37 18.89 25.48
CA PRO A 68 26.34 18.06 24.86
C PRO A 68 25.09 17.92 25.75
N GLY A 69 23.97 18.48 25.29
CA GLY A 69 22.66 18.30 25.88
C GLY A 69 21.61 17.93 24.81
N ALA A 70 21.00 16.76 24.98
CA ALA A 70 19.73 16.28 24.42
C ALA A 70 19.48 16.41 22.89
N PRO A 71 19.37 15.30 22.13
CA PRO A 71 18.83 15.37 20.78
C PRO A 71 17.33 15.65 20.84
N GLY A 72 16.96 16.90 20.55
CA GLY A 72 15.58 17.29 20.23
C GLY A 72 15.13 16.59 18.96
N VAL A 73 14.10 15.76 19.09
CA VAL A 73 13.40 15.13 17.96
C VAL A 73 12.41 16.16 17.40
N HIS A 74 12.85 16.91 16.40
CA HIS A 74 11.94 17.54 15.44
C HIS A 74 11.88 16.64 14.20
N PRO A 75 10.78 15.93 13.92
CA PRO A 75 10.61 15.32 12.62
C PRO A 75 10.05 16.39 11.68
N THR A 76 10.95 16.94 10.86
CA THR A 76 10.61 17.75 9.70
C THR A 76 9.72 16.93 8.76
N PHE A 77 8.55 17.48 8.42
CA PHE A 77 7.45 16.93 7.59
C PHE A 77 7.85 16.58 6.13
N THR A 78 9.13 16.57 5.76
CA THR A 78 9.59 16.54 4.36
C THR A 78 10.58 15.42 4.02
N GLY A 79 10.84 14.45 4.90
CA GLY A 79 11.78 13.37 4.62
C GLY A 79 11.13 12.04 4.22
N ASN A 80 11.39 11.59 2.98
CA ASN A 80 11.20 10.23 2.45
C ASN A 80 9.74 9.79 2.18
N LEU A 81 9.14 10.40 1.15
CA LEU A 81 8.02 9.82 0.40
C LEU A 81 8.62 9.03 -0.78
N ASN A 82 8.75 7.70 -0.64
CA ASN A 82 9.10 6.84 -1.77
C ASN A 82 7.85 6.61 -2.63
N PHE A 83 7.93 7.05 -3.88
CA PHE A 83 6.85 7.26 -4.86
C PHE A 83 6.29 5.97 -5.53
N GLY A 84 6.12 4.87 -4.78
CA GLY A 84 5.54 3.63 -5.34
C GLY A 84 4.47 2.97 -4.48
N GLU A 85 4.11 3.53 -3.33
CA GLU A 85 3.12 2.94 -2.41
C GLU A 85 2.31 4.01 -1.67
N MET A 86 1.80 5.04 -2.36
CA MET A 86 0.93 6.07 -1.74
C MET A 86 -0.55 5.81 -2.03
N ASN A 87 -1.20 5.03 -1.16
CA ASN A 87 -2.67 5.10 -1.05
C ASN A 87 -3.03 6.31 -0.18
N GLY A 88 -4.18 6.96 -0.42
CA GLY A 88 -4.70 8.05 0.41
C GLY A 88 -4.85 7.68 1.90
N VAL A 89 -4.88 6.37 2.18
CA VAL A 89 -4.82 5.74 3.50
C VAL A 89 -3.53 6.07 4.27
N LYS A 90 -2.35 6.20 3.63
CA LYS A 90 -1.09 6.53 4.35
C LYS A 90 -1.04 7.98 4.84
N VAL A 91 -1.68 8.92 4.11
CA VAL A 91 -1.83 10.31 4.58
C VAL A 91 -2.71 10.30 5.83
N VAL A 92 -3.86 9.62 5.79
CA VAL A 92 -4.77 9.46 6.94
C VAL A 92 -4.12 8.71 8.10
N ASN A 93 -3.22 7.74 7.86
CA ASN A 93 -2.55 6.96 8.90
C ASN A 93 -1.42 7.73 9.60
N LYS A 94 -0.58 8.48 8.87
CA LYS A 94 0.38 9.42 9.49
C LYS A 94 -0.36 10.53 10.26
N VAL A 95 -1.54 10.90 9.76
CA VAL A 95 -2.51 11.81 10.38
C VAL A 95 -3.17 11.18 11.63
N GLN A 96 -3.35 9.86 11.69
CA GLN A 96 -3.96 9.18 12.83
C GLN A 96 -2.94 8.85 13.93
N ALA A 97 -1.69 8.53 13.58
CA ALA A 97 -0.59 8.31 14.54
C ALA A 97 -0.29 9.57 15.41
N ALA A 98 -0.54 10.77 14.87
CA ALA A 98 -0.42 12.02 15.64
C ALA A 98 -1.47 12.16 16.76
N LEU A 99 -2.58 11.43 16.68
CA LEU A 99 -3.66 11.43 17.69
C LEU A 99 -3.53 10.31 18.74
N GLU A 100 -2.63 9.35 18.54
CA GLU A 100 -2.32 8.32 19.54
C GLU A 100 -1.66 8.91 20.79
N HIS A 101 -1.13 10.13 20.66
CA HIS A 101 -0.74 10.96 21.80
C HIS A 101 -2.00 11.69 22.27
N LEU A 102 -2.29 11.63 23.58
CA LEU A 102 -3.47 12.21 24.25
C LEU A 102 -3.76 13.69 23.90
N ASN A 103 -2.90 14.40 23.17
CA ASN A 103 -3.07 15.77 22.73
C ASN A 103 -2.69 15.90 21.24
N ALA A 104 -3.65 16.30 20.40
CA ALA A 104 -3.39 16.53 18.98
C ALA A 104 -2.61 17.84 18.73
N ASP A 105 -1.70 17.83 17.77
CA ASP A 105 -0.92 19.01 17.35
C ASP A 105 -1.81 20.05 16.62
N ASP A 106 -1.54 21.34 16.81
CA ASP A 106 -2.23 22.43 16.08
C ASP A 106 -1.92 22.36 14.58
N ALA A 107 -0.69 22.00 14.20
CA ALA A 107 -0.31 21.86 12.79
C ALA A 107 -1.14 20.78 12.10
N TYR A 108 -1.40 19.69 12.83
CA TYR A 108 -2.23 18.59 12.39
C TYR A 108 -3.67 19.03 12.11
N LEU A 109 -4.31 19.69 13.08
CA LEU A 109 -5.71 20.11 12.96
C LEU A 109 -5.91 21.15 11.86
N ASN A 110 -4.95 22.06 11.70
CA ASN A 110 -4.96 23.02 10.59
C ASN A 110 -4.85 22.32 9.23
N LEU A 111 -4.02 21.28 9.12
CA LEU A 111 -3.93 20.48 7.89
C LEU A 111 -5.24 19.72 7.64
N THR A 112 -5.87 19.17 8.68
CA THR A 112 -7.19 18.54 8.59
C THR A 112 -8.21 19.50 7.99
N LEU A 113 -8.34 20.73 8.51
CA LEU A 113 -9.29 21.72 8.01
C LEU A 113 -9.02 22.13 6.56
N ARG A 114 -7.74 22.19 6.14
CA ARG A 114 -7.38 22.52 4.75
C ARG A 114 -7.75 21.41 3.77
N LEU A 115 -7.59 20.15 4.18
CA LEU A 115 -7.91 18.97 3.37
C LEU A 115 -9.41 18.62 3.41
N PHE A 116 -10.13 19.07 4.44
CA PHE A 116 -11.51 18.70 4.65
C PHE A 116 -12.44 19.33 3.61
N ALA A 117 -13.13 18.46 2.86
CA ALA A 117 -14.29 18.83 2.08
C ALA A 117 -15.54 18.57 2.96
N PRO A 118 -16.23 19.62 3.42
CA PRO A 118 -17.38 19.45 4.30
C PRO A 118 -18.50 18.71 3.55
N PRO A 119 -19.02 17.60 4.12
CA PRO A 119 -20.23 16.97 3.62
C PRO A 119 -21.45 17.84 3.90
N ASP A 120 -22.56 17.53 3.24
CA ASP A 120 -23.86 18.10 3.56
C ASP A 120 -24.17 17.89 5.07
N GLU A 121 -24.90 18.84 5.66
CA GLU A 121 -25.29 18.86 7.08
C GLU A 121 -24.13 18.88 8.12
N PHE A 122 -22.88 19.10 7.69
CA PHE A 122 -21.74 19.19 8.60
C PHE A 122 -21.91 20.28 9.67
N ASP A 123 -22.19 21.52 9.24
CA ASP A 123 -22.30 22.67 10.14
C ASP A 123 -23.46 22.53 11.13
N GLU A 124 -24.59 21.99 10.69
CA GLU A 124 -25.75 21.72 11.53
C GLU A 124 -25.45 20.64 12.58
N THR A 125 -24.77 19.57 12.18
CA THR A 125 -24.33 18.51 13.10
C THR A 125 -23.29 19.02 14.08
N TYR A 126 -22.35 19.84 13.63
CA TYR A 126 -21.37 20.50 14.48
C TYR A 126 -22.03 21.40 15.53
N ALA A 127 -22.97 22.26 15.13
CA ALA A 127 -23.70 23.12 16.04
C ALA A 127 -24.51 22.32 17.09
N ARG A 128 -25.22 21.26 16.65
CA ARG A 128 -25.95 20.35 17.56
C ARG A 128 -25.03 19.66 18.56
N TRP A 129 -23.85 19.23 18.13
CA TRP A 129 -22.88 18.57 19.01
C TRP A 129 -22.21 19.55 19.97
N ARG A 130 -21.82 20.74 19.50
CA ARG A 130 -21.14 21.78 20.29
C ARG A 130 -22.03 22.31 21.41
N ASP A 131 -23.26 22.70 21.08
CA ASP A 131 -24.21 23.36 22.00
C ASP A 131 -25.20 22.41 22.67
N GLY A 132 -25.41 21.22 22.10
CA GLY A 132 -26.40 20.25 22.56
C GLY A 132 -25.79 19.13 23.40
N ARG A 133 -25.96 17.89 22.94
CA ARG A 133 -25.72 16.66 23.73
C ARG A 133 -24.24 16.38 24.04
N ARG A 134 -23.28 17.12 23.47
CA ARG A 134 -21.81 16.95 23.60
C ARG A 134 -21.26 15.53 23.34
N LEU A 135 -22.14 14.62 22.94
CA LEU A 135 -21.88 13.24 22.60
C LEU A 135 -22.45 13.03 21.21
N LEU A 136 -21.62 12.56 20.29
CA LEU A 136 -21.98 12.31 18.90
C LEU A 136 -21.56 10.89 18.50
N VAL A 137 -22.39 10.23 17.69
CA VAL A 137 -22.05 8.95 17.09
C VAL A 137 -21.97 9.10 15.57
N LEU A 138 -20.79 8.83 15.01
CA LEU A 138 -20.59 8.70 13.57
C LEU A 138 -20.71 7.22 13.17
N ALA A 139 -21.93 6.80 12.87
CA ALA A 139 -22.26 5.46 12.42
C ALA A 139 -22.09 5.35 10.89
N ARG A 140 -20.85 5.15 10.41
CA ARG A 140 -20.54 5.07 8.98
C ARG A 140 -19.55 3.93 8.68
N GLN A 141 -19.62 3.40 7.46
CA GLN A 141 -18.69 2.37 7.01
C GLN A 141 -17.25 2.90 6.94
N PRO A 142 -16.22 2.06 7.15
CA PRO A 142 -14.84 2.42 6.85
C PRO A 142 -14.66 2.95 5.43
N GLY A 143 -13.71 3.86 5.21
CA GLY A 143 -13.45 4.47 3.89
C GLY A 143 -14.43 5.57 3.45
N THR A 144 -15.52 5.80 4.18
CA THR A 144 -16.52 6.85 3.85
C THR A 144 -16.15 8.25 4.34
N GLY A 145 -14.95 8.43 4.91
CA GLY A 145 -14.52 9.69 5.54
C GLY A 145 -14.92 9.85 7.01
N ARG A 146 -15.42 8.79 7.66
CA ARG A 146 -15.81 8.78 9.09
C ARG A 146 -14.76 9.43 10.02
N THR A 147 -13.50 9.00 9.91
CA THR A 147 -12.38 9.53 10.71
C THR A 147 -12.10 10.99 10.39
N MET A 148 -12.08 11.34 9.11
CA MET A 148 -11.84 12.71 8.66
C MET A 148 -12.91 13.69 9.19
N ILE A 149 -14.19 13.29 9.17
CA ILE A 149 -15.28 14.09 9.73
C ILE A 149 -15.09 14.30 11.23
N ALA A 150 -14.79 13.25 11.99
CA ALA A 150 -14.55 13.37 13.43
C ALA A 150 -13.40 14.34 13.72
N HIS A 151 -12.31 14.24 12.97
CA HIS A 151 -11.16 15.10 13.17
C HIS A 151 -11.43 16.54 12.74
N ALA A 152 -12.22 16.73 11.68
CA ALA A 152 -12.69 18.06 11.29
C ALA A 152 -13.56 18.69 12.40
N LEU A 153 -14.50 17.95 13.00
CA LEU A 153 -15.29 18.43 14.15
C LEU A 153 -14.40 18.83 15.34
N LEU A 154 -13.38 18.02 15.66
CA LEU A 154 -12.40 18.33 16.71
C LEU A 154 -11.56 19.57 16.36
N ALA A 155 -11.15 19.72 15.10
CA ALA A 155 -10.39 20.87 14.65
C ALA A 155 -11.22 22.15 14.70
N THR A 156 -12.48 22.10 14.23
CA THR A 156 -13.41 23.24 14.26
C THR A 156 -13.68 23.72 15.68
N ILE A 157 -13.96 22.82 16.64
CA ILE A 157 -14.18 23.25 18.04
C ILE A 157 -12.94 23.86 18.67
N ARG A 158 -11.74 23.39 18.30
CA ARG A 158 -10.48 23.97 18.79
C ARG A 158 -10.23 25.35 18.20
N GLU A 159 -10.52 25.54 16.91
CA GLU A 159 -10.37 26.82 16.23
C GLU A 159 -11.36 27.87 16.77
N GLU A 160 -12.65 27.55 16.84
CA GLU A 160 -13.69 28.46 17.32
C GLU A 160 -13.52 28.83 18.79
N SER A 161 -13.05 27.89 19.61
CA SER A 161 -12.77 28.15 21.03
C SER A 161 -11.47 28.91 21.28
N GLN A 162 -10.76 29.36 20.24
CA GLN A 162 -9.46 30.03 20.36
C GLN A 162 -8.46 29.20 21.18
N ARG A 163 -8.41 27.88 20.94
CA ARG A 163 -7.56 26.89 21.64
C ARG A 163 -7.85 26.71 23.13
N GLN A 164 -9.04 27.13 23.60
CA GLN A 164 -9.48 26.85 24.97
C GLN A 164 -9.94 25.39 25.14
N VAL A 165 -10.36 24.73 24.06
CA VAL A 165 -10.71 23.31 24.05
C VAL A 165 -9.53 22.46 23.57
N ASN A 166 -9.08 21.54 24.42
CA ASN A 166 -8.07 20.54 24.07
C ASN A 166 -8.70 19.37 23.33
N VAL A 167 -7.95 18.70 22.46
CA VAL A 167 -8.48 17.58 21.67
C VAL A 167 -7.53 16.39 21.68
N GLY A 168 -8.07 15.18 21.63
CA GLY A 168 -7.28 13.95 21.60
C GLY A 168 -8.10 12.70 21.30
N ALA A 169 -7.46 11.54 21.26
CA ALA A 169 -8.13 10.25 21.12
C ALA A 169 -8.16 9.50 22.46
N LEU A 170 -9.17 8.64 22.62
CA LEU A 170 -9.26 7.68 23.74
C LEU A 170 -9.47 6.27 23.17
N HIS A 171 -8.88 5.27 23.84
CA HIS A 171 -9.09 3.88 23.48
C HIS A 171 -10.39 3.34 24.07
N PHE A 172 -11.19 2.65 23.25
CA PHE A 172 -12.42 2.00 23.71
C PHE A 172 -12.14 0.89 24.73
N GLY A 173 -11.07 0.11 24.51
CA GLY A 173 -10.66 -1.03 25.32
C GLY A 173 -11.34 -2.34 24.96
N GLY A 174 -11.10 -3.39 25.76
CA GLY A 174 -11.59 -4.76 25.50
C GLY A 174 -12.91 -5.13 26.17
N GLY A 175 -13.61 -4.19 26.81
CA GLY A 175 -14.90 -4.45 27.47
C GLY A 175 -16.10 -4.19 26.56
N GLU A 176 -17.28 -4.69 26.89
CA GLU A 176 -18.52 -4.53 26.09
C GLU A 176 -19.15 -3.11 26.18
N THR A 177 -18.54 -2.18 26.91
CA THR A 177 -18.99 -0.79 27.11
C THR A 177 -17.79 0.17 27.23
N PHE A 178 -18.05 1.48 27.08
CA PHE A 178 -17.07 2.53 27.35
C PHE A 178 -17.33 3.18 28.72
N PRO A 179 -16.72 2.70 29.82
CA PRO A 179 -17.04 3.19 31.15
C PRO A 179 -16.53 4.63 31.38
N ILE A 180 -17.23 5.37 32.24
CA ILE A 180 -17.02 6.81 32.47
C ILE A 180 -15.63 7.10 33.08
N ASP A 181 -15.08 6.16 33.83
CA ASP A 181 -13.75 6.25 34.44
C ASP A 181 -12.61 6.32 33.41
N ARG A 182 -12.86 5.95 32.14
CA ARG A 182 -11.94 6.18 31.03
C ARG A 182 -11.83 7.64 30.60
N LEU A 183 -12.80 8.49 30.98
CA LEU A 183 -12.65 9.93 30.81
C LEU A 183 -11.67 10.44 31.87
N PRO A 184 -10.51 11.02 31.48
CA PRO A 184 -9.54 11.49 32.46
C PRO A 184 -10.19 12.44 33.49
N PRO A 185 -10.05 12.16 34.80
CA PRO A 185 -10.85 12.81 35.85
C PRO A 185 -10.57 14.32 35.97
N ALA A 186 -9.35 14.74 35.65
CA ALA A 186 -8.91 16.13 35.73
C ALA A 186 -9.26 16.95 34.47
N HIS A 187 -9.69 16.31 33.38
CA HIS A 187 -9.86 16.98 32.10
C HIS A 187 -11.20 17.74 32.06
N ARG A 188 -11.11 19.05 31.80
CA ARG A 188 -12.21 19.98 31.50
C ARG A 188 -11.91 20.70 30.20
N ASN A 189 -12.94 21.03 29.42
CA ASN A 189 -12.78 21.62 28.09
C ASN A 189 -11.94 20.72 27.17
N TRP A 190 -12.28 19.43 27.10
CA TRP A 190 -11.64 18.47 26.21
C TRP A 190 -12.66 17.87 25.24
N ALA A 191 -12.28 17.71 23.98
CA ALA A 191 -13.05 16.97 22.98
C ALA A 191 -12.30 15.72 22.53
N TYR A 192 -12.97 14.57 22.53
CA TYR A 192 -12.33 13.29 22.24
C TYR A 192 -12.95 12.57 21.05
N VAL A 193 -12.14 11.76 20.38
CA VAL A 193 -12.61 10.72 19.45
C VAL A 193 -12.31 9.33 20.03
N VAL A 194 -13.27 8.41 19.89
CA VAL A 194 -13.12 7.00 20.26
C VAL A 194 -13.59 6.14 19.10
N GLU A 195 -12.71 5.28 18.60
CA GLU A 195 -13.08 4.24 17.65
C GLU A 195 -13.56 2.99 18.39
N VAL A 196 -14.79 2.56 18.08
CA VAL A 196 -15.38 1.35 18.65
C VAL A 196 -14.84 0.13 17.88
N PRO A 197 -14.34 -0.90 18.59
CA PRO A 197 -13.91 -2.13 17.96
C PRO A 197 -15.05 -2.75 17.14
N PRO A 198 -14.78 -3.37 15.98
CA PRO A 198 -15.79 -4.04 15.17
C PRO A 198 -16.36 -5.25 15.92
N ASP A 199 -17.60 -5.63 15.60
CA ASP A 199 -18.25 -6.81 16.17
C ASP A 199 -17.55 -8.09 15.68
N GLU A 200 -16.65 -8.63 16.51
CA GLU A 200 -15.85 -9.84 16.24
C GLU A 200 -15.68 -10.71 17.50
N GLU A 201 -15.78 -12.04 17.30
CA GLU A 201 -15.39 -13.14 18.21
C GLU A 201 -15.47 -12.85 19.71
N GLY A 202 -16.70 -12.63 20.20
CA GLY A 202 -17.02 -12.49 21.63
C GLY A 202 -17.11 -11.04 22.12
N PHE A 203 -16.60 -10.08 21.35
CA PHE A 203 -16.98 -8.69 21.49
C PHE A 203 -18.30 -8.48 20.77
N THR A 204 -19.35 -8.24 21.55
CA THR A 204 -20.64 -7.80 21.02
C THR A 204 -21.06 -6.62 21.86
N LEU A 205 -21.30 -5.49 21.20
CA LEU A 205 -21.81 -4.31 21.88
C LEU A 205 -23.16 -4.69 22.50
N ARG A 206 -23.22 -4.87 23.83
CA ARG A 206 -24.48 -5.22 24.49
C ARG A 206 -25.36 -3.99 24.58
N SER A 207 -26.32 -3.90 23.67
CA SER A 207 -27.21 -2.76 23.49
C SER A 207 -27.72 -2.15 24.81
N ARG A 208 -28.19 -2.95 25.76
CA ARG A 208 -28.75 -2.41 27.02
C ARG A 208 -27.70 -1.75 27.92
N LEU A 209 -26.55 -2.39 28.13
CA LEU A 209 -25.52 -1.84 29.02
C LEU A 209 -24.86 -0.64 28.36
N PHE A 210 -24.51 -0.75 27.09
CA PHE A 210 -23.92 0.34 26.32
C PHE A 210 -24.84 1.57 26.31
N ARG A 211 -26.15 1.39 26.08
CA ARG A 211 -27.14 2.49 26.17
C ARG A 211 -27.15 3.19 27.52
N MET A 212 -27.20 2.44 28.62
CA MET A 212 -27.15 3.02 29.96
C MET A 212 -25.87 3.85 30.16
N THR A 213 -24.75 3.35 29.64
CA THR A 213 -23.48 4.06 29.67
C THR A 213 -23.52 5.35 28.85
N LEU A 214 -24.13 5.38 27.66
CA LEU A 214 -24.24 6.58 26.84
C LEU A 214 -24.97 7.72 27.57
N THR A 215 -26.08 7.43 28.24
CA THR A 215 -26.84 8.45 29.00
C THR A 215 -26.03 8.99 30.19
N GLN A 216 -25.33 8.13 30.91
CA GLN A 216 -24.48 8.56 32.02
C GLN A 216 -23.26 9.36 31.53
N LEU A 217 -22.69 8.93 30.40
CA LEU A 217 -21.55 9.59 29.76
C LEU A 217 -21.94 10.99 29.28
N GLU A 218 -23.11 11.15 28.66
CA GLU A 218 -23.65 12.45 28.26
C GLU A 218 -23.79 13.40 29.46
N ALA A 219 -24.38 12.93 30.57
CA ALA A 219 -24.52 13.73 31.77
C ALA A 219 -23.15 14.18 32.32
N GLU A 220 -22.16 13.28 32.28
CA GLU A 220 -20.82 13.57 32.76
C GLU A 220 -20.04 14.52 31.84
N LEU A 221 -20.16 14.36 30.52
CA LEU A 221 -19.58 15.25 29.52
C LEU A 221 -20.11 16.68 29.69
N ASN A 222 -21.43 16.83 29.90
CA ASN A 222 -22.03 18.12 30.21
C ASN A 222 -21.49 18.73 31.51
N ARG A 223 -21.37 17.92 32.58
CA ARG A 223 -20.85 18.38 33.88
C ARG A 223 -19.38 18.83 33.82
N ARG A 224 -18.55 18.17 33.01
CA ARG A 224 -17.12 18.48 32.85
C ARG A 224 -16.82 19.50 31.75
N GLN A 225 -17.83 19.88 30.99
CA GLN A 225 -17.70 20.64 29.76
C GLN A 225 -16.75 19.96 28.75
N CYS A 226 -16.93 18.67 28.55
CA CYS A 226 -16.18 17.87 27.58
C CYS A 226 -17.08 17.40 26.44
N TRP A 227 -16.48 17.02 25.32
CA TRP A 227 -17.15 16.47 24.16
C TRP A 227 -16.58 15.12 23.77
N LEU A 228 -17.39 14.28 23.13
CA LEU A 228 -16.98 12.96 22.68
C LEU A 228 -17.65 12.60 21.36
N ILE A 229 -16.88 11.97 20.48
CA ILE A 229 -17.33 11.41 19.21
C ILE A 229 -17.00 9.90 19.21
N PHE A 230 -18.01 9.05 19.03
CA PHE A 230 -17.82 7.62 18.77
C PHE A 230 -17.81 7.33 17.27
N LEU A 231 -16.82 6.57 16.81
CA LEU A 231 -16.76 6.05 15.45
C LEU A 231 -17.15 4.57 15.49
N MET A 232 -18.21 4.18 14.77
CA MET A 232 -18.66 2.78 14.71
C MET A 232 -19.31 2.47 13.36
N SER A 233 -19.57 1.18 13.09
CA SER A 233 -20.30 0.80 11.88
C SER A 233 -21.80 1.07 12.03
N PRO A 234 -22.54 1.27 10.92
CA PRO A 234 -24.00 1.36 10.93
C PRO A 234 -24.65 0.15 11.60
N GLU A 235 -24.14 -1.06 11.36
CA GLU A 235 -24.67 -2.30 11.92
C GLU A 235 -24.58 -2.32 13.45
N GLN A 236 -23.43 -1.91 13.99
CA GLN A 236 -23.20 -1.82 15.44
C GLN A 236 -24.14 -0.80 16.10
N TRP A 237 -24.32 0.34 15.43
CA TRP A 237 -25.25 1.36 15.89
C TRP A 237 -26.70 0.87 15.88
N THR A 238 -27.15 0.28 14.78
CA THR A 238 -28.51 -0.28 14.66
C THR A 238 -28.77 -1.37 15.70
N ALA A 239 -27.78 -2.19 16.04
CA ALA A 239 -27.92 -3.20 17.09
C ALA A 239 -28.14 -2.59 18.50
N CYS A 240 -27.72 -1.34 18.71
CA CYS A 240 -27.70 -0.70 20.03
C CYS A 240 -28.64 0.50 20.19
N VAL A 241 -29.24 0.98 19.10
CA VAL A 241 -30.09 2.17 19.08
C VAL A 241 -31.51 1.85 19.55
N ASP A 242 -32.11 2.82 20.26
CA ASP A 242 -33.56 2.91 20.48
C ASP A 242 -33.99 4.38 20.33
N GLU A 243 -35.29 4.67 20.52
CA GLU A 243 -35.83 6.03 20.38
C GLU A 243 -35.17 7.06 21.32
N THR A 244 -34.55 6.65 22.43
CA THR A 244 -33.96 7.58 23.41
C THR A 244 -32.56 8.05 23.02
N VAL A 245 -31.82 7.20 22.31
CA VAL A 245 -30.43 7.47 21.88
C VAL A 245 -30.28 7.65 20.38
N SER A 246 -31.34 7.43 19.58
CA SER A 246 -31.32 7.61 18.12
C SER A 246 -30.83 8.99 17.69
N THR A 247 -31.17 10.02 18.46
CA THR A 247 -30.78 11.41 18.21
C THR A 247 -29.30 11.72 18.45
N LEU A 248 -28.51 10.76 18.98
CA LEU A 248 -27.05 10.89 19.10
C LEU A 248 -26.31 10.61 17.79
N ALA A 249 -26.95 9.92 16.84
CA ALA A 249 -26.35 9.65 15.55
C ALA A 249 -26.27 10.93 14.71
N ALA A 250 -25.11 11.15 14.10
CA ALA A 250 -24.94 12.20 13.12
C ALA A 250 -25.73 11.89 11.84
N GLU A 251 -26.57 12.83 11.45
CA GLU A 251 -27.17 12.88 10.11
C GLU A 251 -26.24 13.74 9.25
N ILE A 252 -25.23 13.11 8.65
CA ILE A 252 -24.26 13.77 7.79
C ILE A 252 -24.28 13.10 6.42
N GLY A 253 -24.41 13.91 5.37
CA GLY A 253 -24.42 13.47 3.98
C GLY A 253 -23.06 13.00 3.44
N GLY A 254 -22.98 12.93 2.11
CA GLY A 254 -21.75 12.63 1.39
C GLY A 254 -20.93 13.91 1.17
N ALA A 255 -19.61 13.81 1.23
CA ALA A 255 -18.75 14.88 0.73
C ALA A 255 -18.76 14.83 -0.80
N VAL A 256 -18.85 15.99 -1.45
CA VAL A 256 -18.85 16.09 -2.91
C VAL A 256 -17.46 15.67 -3.44
N PRO A 257 -17.34 14.63 -4.27
CA PRO A 257 -16.03 14.12 -4.74
C PRO A 257 -15.13 15.18 -5.38
N THR A 258 -15.71 16.09 -6.16
CA THR A 258 -14.95 17.16 -6.82
C THR A 258 -14.36 18.15 -5.83
N GLU A 259 -15.05 18.42 -4.71
CA GLU A 259 -14.51 19.29 -3.65
C GLU A 259 -13.37 18.62 -2.88
N ILE A 260 -13.44 17.31 -2.65
CA ILE A 260 -12.33 16.54 -2.09
C ILE A 260 -11.09 16.68 -2.98
N VAL A 261 -11.24 16.53 -4.30
CA VAL A 261 -10.14 16.69 -5.27
C VAL A 261 -9.55 18.09 -5.20
N ARG A 262 -10.38 19.14 -5.20
CA ARG A 262 -9.92 20.54 -5.08
C ARG A 262 -9.10 20.77 -3.83
N ARG A 263 -9.63 20.38 -2.67
CA ARG A 263 -8.97 20.59 -1.37
C ARG A 263 -7.66 19.82 -1.28
N ALA A 264 -7.66 18.57 -1.71
CA ALA A 264 -6.47 17.72 -1.66
C ALA A 264 -5.37 18.25 -2.59
N LEU A 265 -5.68 18.54 -3.86
CA LEU A 265 -4.69 19.06 -4.81
C LEU A 265 -4.23 20.47 -4.46
N ALA A 266 -5.09 21.35 -3.94
CA ALA A 266 -4.66 22.68 -3.47
C ALA A 266 -3.62 22.63 -2.33
N VAL A 267 -3.61 21.54 -1.55
CA VAL A 267 -2.61 21.32 -0.49
C VAL A 267 -1.37 20.61 -1.04
N GLN A 268 -1.55 19.59 -1.88
CA GLN A 268 -0.47 18.71 -2.33
C GLN A 268 0.29 19.24 -3.55
N ASP A 269 -0.39 19.93 -4.47
CA ASP A 269 0.17 20.47 -5.70
C ASP A 269 -0.56 21.77 -6.13
N PRO A 270 -0.22 22.91 -5.50
CA PRO A 270 -0.91 24.17 -5.74
C PRO A 270 -0.75 24.74 -7.16
N ALA A 271 0.20 24.22 -7.95
CA ALA A 271 0.49 24.70 -9.30
C ALA A 271 -0.39 24.02 -10.37
N LEU A 272 -1.09 22.95 -10.02
CA LEU A 272 -1.88 22.15 -10.93
C LEU A 272 -3.23 22.83 -11.24
N ASP A 273 -3.60 22.90 -12.51
CA ASP A 273 -4.90 23.43 -12.96
C ASP A 273 -6.04 22.44 -12.68
N VAL A 274 -6.52 22.45 -11.44
CA VAL A 274 -7.52 21.47 -10.97
C VAL A 274 -8.82 21.55 -11.76
N GLU A 275 -9.26 22.74 -12.15
CA GLU A 275 -10.53 22.89 -12.87
C GLU A 275 -10.48 22.26 -14.26
N ARG A 276 -9.32 22.31 -14.94
CA ARG A 276 -9.13 21.59 -16.20
C ARG A 276 -9.25 20.07 -16.01
N TRP A 277 -8.67 19.51 -14.95
CA TRP A 277 -8.82 18.08 -14.62
C TRP A 277 -10.26 17.70 -14.28
N LEU A 278 -10.96 18.52 -13.50
CA LEU A 278 -12.35 18.30 -13.14
C LEU A 278 -13.31 18.53 -14.32
N ALA A 279 -12.92 19.29 -15.34
CA ALA A 279 -13.68 19.48 -16.56
C ALA A 279 -13.62 18.26 -17.49
N ALA A 280 -12.58 17.43 -17.42
CA ALA A 280 -12.42 16.26 -18.26
C ALA A 280 -13.47 15.18 -17.97
N ASP A 281 -14.25 14.79 -18.98
CA ASP A 281 -15.39 13.86 -18.80
C ASP A 281 -14.98 12.49 -18.27
N LYS A 282 -13.80 11.99 -18.67
CA LYS A 282 -13.25 10.74 -18.15
C LYS A 282 -12.98 10.83 -16.64
N ILE A 283 -12.47 11.97 -16.13
CA ILE A 283 -12.22 12.18 -14.69
C ILE A 283 -13.54 12.34 -13.93
N LYS A 284 -14.50 13.11 -14.46
CA LYS A 284 -15.85 13.21 -13.86
C LYS A 284 -16.49 11.83 -13.70
N ALA A 285 -16.40 11.00 -14.73
CA ALA A 285 -16.93 9.64 -14.70
C ALA A 285 -16.22 8.74 -13.69
N LEU A 286 -14.90 8.92 -13.48
CA LEU A 286 -14.16 8.20 -12.43
C LEU A 286 -14.57 8.63 -11.02
N LEU A 287 -14.87 9.92 -10.81
CA LEU A 287 -15.21 10.48 -9.51
C LEU A 287 -16.67 10.22 -9.09
N ALA A 288 -17.55 9.96 -10.06
CA ALA A 288 -18.97 9.73 -9.81
C ALA A 288 -19.19 8.57 -8.83
N ASP A 289 -20.02 8.83 -7.81
CA ASP A 289 -20.43 7.88 -6.77
C ASP A 289 -19.28 7.21 -5.99
N GLN A 290 -18.08 7.79 -6.02
CA GLN A 290 -16.93 7.26 -5.27
C GLN A 290 -16.95 7.72 -3.81
N PRO A 291 -16.65 6.83 -2.84
CA PRO A 291 -16.44 7.22 -1.46
C PRO A 291 -15.13 8.01 -1.30
N PRO A 292 -14.99 8.85 -0.24
CA PRO A 292 -13.81 9.69 -0.05
C PRO A 292 -12.45 9.00 -0.15
N ALA A 293 -12.30 7.77 0.35
CA ALA A 293 -11.04 7.03 0.23
C ALA A 293 -10.64 6.79 -1.24
N GLU A 294 -11.60 6.36 -2.06
CA GLU A 294 -11.38 6.09 -3.50
C GLU A 294 -11.12 7.38 -4.27
N VAL A 295 -11.73 8.49 -3.84
CA VAL A 295 -11.46 9.82 -4.42
C VAL A 295 -10.03 10.27 -4.15
N LEU A 296 -9.52 10.06 -2.92
CA LEU A 296 -8.13 10.39 -2.59
C LEU A 296 -7.14 9.54 -3.39
N ASP A 297 -7.45 8.27 -3.65
CA ASP A 297 -6.61 7.44 -4.53
C ASP A 297 -6.59 8.02 -5.96
N ILE A 298 -7.72 8.54 -6.47
CA ILE A 298 -7.76 9.22 -7.78
C ILE A 298 -6.95 10.54 -7.75
N VAL A 299 -6.95 11.28 -6.65
CA VAL A 299 -6.11 12.50 -6.49
C VAL A 299 -4.63 12.18 -6.65
N GLU A 300 -4.16 11.11 -6.03
CA GLU A 300 -2.76 10.67 -6.14
C GLU A 300 -2.42 10.31 -7.59
N LEU A 301 -3.31 9.60 -8.29
CA LEU A 301 -3.14 9.29 -9.71
C LEU A 301 -3.11 10.55 -10.60
N ILE A 302 -3.96 11.54 -10.32
CA ILE A 302 -3.95 12.82 -11.04
C ILE A 302 -2.61 13.53 -10.85
N ARG A 303 -2.13 13.65 -9.60
CA ARG A 303 -0.85 14.29 -9.29
C ARG A 303 0.31 13.57 -9.99
N SER A 304 0.34 12.24 -9.90
CA SER A 304 1.34 11.40 -10.56
C SER A 304 1.34 11.60 -12.08
N ALA A 305 0.17 11.52 -12.72
CA ALA A 305 0.02 11.73 -14.16
C ALA A 305 0.32 13.18 -14.60
N ALA A 306 0.14 14.18 -13.74
CA ALA A 306 0.48 15.58 -14.03
C ALA A 306 1.99 15.84 -14.10
N HIS A 307 2.79 15.09 -13.35
CA HIS A 307 4.26 15.20 -13.35
C HIS A 307 4.96 14.19 -14.25
N ALA A 308 4.24 13.21 -14.79
CA ALA A 308 4.78 12.21 -15.69
C ALA A 308 5.37 12.84 -16.97
N THR A 309 6.50 12.31 -17.42
CA THR A 309 7.13 12.66 -18.69
C THR A 309 6.39 12.00 -19.86
N PRO A 310 6.51 12.49 -21.11
CA PRO A 310 5.75 11.97 -22.25
C PRO A 310 5.95 10.46 -22.53
N GLY A 311 7.09 9.88 -22.15
CA GLY A 311 7.36 8.44 -22.27
C GLY A 311 6.64 7.59 -21.23
N GLN A 312 6.21 8.19 -20.13
CA GLN A 312 5.48 7.54 -19.02
C GLN A 312 3.96 7.61 -19.21
N LEU A 313 3.49 8.33 -20.23
CA LEU A 313 2.07 8.47 -20.50
C LEU A 313 1.57 7.38 -21.45
N VAL A 314 0.33 6.96 -21.26
CA VAL A 314 -0.34 6.01 -22.16
C VAL A 314 -0.47 6.60 -23.57
N ALA A 315 -0.20 5.80 -24.59
CA ALA A 315 -0.50 6.16 -25.97
C ALA A 315 -2.03 6.17 -26.20
N LEU A 316 -2.53 7.19 -26.88
CA LEU A 316 -3.95 7.27 -27.26
C LEU A 316 -4.20 6.46 -28.53
N GLN A 317 -5.47 6.16 -28.81
CA GLN A 317 -5.85 5.66 -30.13
C GLN A 317 -5.80 6.81 -31.15
N GLU A 318 -5.57 6.51 -32.43
CA GLU A 318 -5.46 7.54 -33.50
C GLU A 318 -6.64 8.52 -33.52
N THR A 319 -7.87 8.05 -33.27
CA THR A 319 -9.08 8.89 -33.19
C THR A 319 -9.09 9.84 -31.99
N GLU A 320 -8.41 9.48 -30.91
CA GLU A 320 -8.26 10.32 -29.72
C GLU A 320 -7.08 11.30 -29.88
N GLU A 321 -6.03 10.92 -30.62
CA GLU A 321 -4.91 11.83 -30.98
C GLU A 321 -5.37 13.00 -31.85
N GLU A 322 -6.27 12.76 -32.80
CA GLU A 322 -6.87 13.82 -33.62
C GLU A 322 -7.70 14.82 -32.78
N ALA A 323 -8.35 14.35 -31.71
CA ALA A 323 -9.09 15.21 -30.77
C ALA A 323 -8.14 16.01 -29.87
N ASP A 324 -7.06 15.38 -29.37
CA ASP A 324 -5.99 16.03 -28.60
C ASP A 324 -5.34 17.17 -29.42
N HIS A 325 -5.17 16.95 -30.73
CA HIS A 325 -4.65 17.97 -31.64
C HIS A 325 -5.62 19.14 -31.90
N ALA A 326 -6.93 18.94 -31.77
CA ALA A 326 -7.93 20.00 -31.89
C ALA A 326 -7.99 20.89 -30.63
N GLU A 327 -7.77 20.32 -29.44
CA GLU A 327 -7.72 21.06 -28.16
C GLU A 327 -6.48 21.97 -28.03
N LEU A 328 -5.40 21.69 -28.76
CA LEU A 328 -4.19 22.53 -28.83
C LEU A 328 -4.44 23.97 -29.31
N ALA A 329 -5.55 24.22 -30.01
CA ALA A 329 -5.91 25.55 -30.48
C ALA A 329 -6.19 26.56 -29.34
N ASP A 330 -6.40 26.07 -28.11
CA ASP A 330 -6.70 26.88 -26.91
C ASP A 330 -5.49 27.07 -25.97
N GLY A 331 -4.26 26.78 -26.45
CA GLY A 331 -3.01 27.07 -25.73
C GLY A 331 -2.59 26.02 -24.68
N GLY A 332 -3.17 24.82 -24.71
CA GLY A 332 -3.00 23.79 -23.67
C GLY A 332 -1.79 22.85 -23.80
N ASP A 333 -1.42 22.22 -22.68
CA ASP A 333 -0.52 21.05 -22.60
C ASP A 333 -0.99 19.97 -23.59
N ARG A 334 -0.17 19.71 -24.63
CA ARG A 334 -0.42 18.74 -25.72
C ARG A 334 -0.54 17.29 -25.26
N TRP A 335 -0.20 17.01 -24.01
CA TRP A 335 -0.24 15.67 -23.46
C TRP A 335 -1.40 15.47 -22.49
N PHE A 336 -2.26 16.47 -22.32
CA PHE A 336 -3.30 16.44 -21.30
C PHE A 336 -4.27 15.26 -21.46
N ALA A 337 -4.78 14.96 -22.65
CA ALA A 337 -5.67 13.80 -22.77
C ALA A 337 -4.92 12.47 -22.53
N ARG A 338 -3.63 12.37 -22.90
CA ARG A 338 -2.77 11.23 -22.51
C ARG A 338 -2.61 11.12 -20.99
N ARG A 339 -2.45 12.24 -20.27
CA ARG A 339 -2.40 12.27 -18.79
C ARG A 339 -3.73 11.81 -18.18
N VAL A 340 -4.86 12.32 -18.67
CA VAL A 340 -6.19 11.90 -18.25
C VAL A 340 -6.39 10.39 -18.49
N GLN A 341 -6.01 9.90 -19.67
CA GLN A 341 -6.12 8.48 -19.99
C GLN A 341 -5.21 7.61 -19.12
N THR A 342 -4.02 8.10 -18.75
CA THR A 342 -3.11 7.44 -17.82
C THR A 342 -3.76 7.25 -16.45
N VAL A 343 -4.45 8.27 -15.92
CA VAL A 343 -5.24 8.13 -14.67
C VAL A 343 -6.32 7.06 -14.78
N VAL A 344 -7.05 7.03 -15.90
CA VAL A 344 -8.13 6.05 -16.14
C VAL A 344 -7.59 4.62 -16.16
N GLU A 345 -6.47 4.39 -16.83
CA GLU A 345 -5.91 3.04 -16.97
C GLU A 345 -5.21 2.59 -15.68
N ALA A 346 -4.56 3.50 -14.96
CA ALA A 346 -4.06 3.24 -13.61
C ALA A 346 -5.20 2.88 -12.64
N ARG A 347 -6.31 3.63 -12.67
CA ARG A 347 -7.49 3.33 -11.84
C ARG A 347 -8.15 1.99 -12.19
N ARG A 348 -7.99 1.54 -13.44
CA ARG A 348 -8.40 0.21 -13.93
C ARG A 348 -7.33 -0.87 -13.76
N ASN A 349 -6.28 -0.56 -12.99
CA ASN A 349 -5.21 -1.48 -12.63
C ASN A 349 -4.54 -2.07 -13.89
N TRP A 350 -4.34 -1.24 -14.93
CA TRP A 350 -3.55 -1.53 -16.13
C TRP A 350 -3.92 -2.83 -16.87
N ARG A 351 -5.11 -3.38 -16.61
CA ARG A 351 -5.42 -4.77 -16.95
C ARG A 351 -5.40 -5.03 -18.46
N LYS A 352 -5.84 -4.07 -19.26
CA LYS A 352 -5.88 -4.19 -20.73
C LYS A 352 -4.47 -4.11 -21.33
N GLN A 353 -3.65 -3.21 -20.80
CA GLN A 353 -2.27 -2.98 -21.19
C GLN A 353 -1.43 -4.22 -20.86
N LEU A 354 -1.54 -4.74 -19.63
CA LEU A 354 -0.89 -5.99 -19.24
C LEU A 354 -1.34 -7.19 -20.08
N LEU A 355 -2.63 -7.29 -20.42
CA LEU A 355 -3.11 -8.33 -21.34
C LEU A 355 -2.48 -8.19 -22.73
N SER A 356 -2.39 -6.97 -23.26
CA SER A 356 -1.74 -6.67 -24.55
C SER A 356 -0.25 -7.04 -24.49
N TRP A 357 0.44 -6.58 -23.46
CA TRP A 357 1.83 -6.86 -23.14
C TRP A 357 2.13 -8.36 -23.10
N HIS A 358 1.26 -9.16 -22.46
CA HIS A 358 1.42 -10.61 -22.37
C HIS A 358 1.13 -11.37 -23.67
N ARG A 359 0.29 -10.80 -24.56
CA ARG A 359 -0.11 -11.40 -25.85
C ARG A 359 0.91 -11.19 -26.96
N GLN A 360 1.90 -10.32 -26.77
CA GLN A 360 2.97 -10.12 -27.74
C GLN A 360 3.67 -11.45 -28.05
N ARG A 361 3.79 -11.77 -29.35
CA ARG A 361 4.25 -13.10 -29.82
C ARG A 361 5.68 -13.42 -29.40
N GLU A 362 6.52 -12.39 -29.29
CA GLU A 362 7.94 -12.52 -28.96
C GLU A 362 8.21 -12.55 -27.45
N ARG A 363 7.17 -12.40 -26.61
CA ARG A 363 7.34 -12.31 -25.15
C ARG A 363 7.82 -13.63 -24.57
N THR A 364 9.00 -13.62 -23.95
CA THR A 364 9.65 -14.82 -23.40
C THR A 364 9.15 -15.16 -21.98
N SER A 365 9.45 -16.36 -21.47
CA SER A 365 9.17 -16.71 -20.07
C SER A 365 10.02 -15.87 -19.11
N LEU A 366 11.28 -15.63 -19.46
CA LEU A 366 12.20 -14.81 -18.66
C LEU A 366 11.72 -13.36 -18.54
N GLN A 367 11.25 -12.72 -19.61
CA GLN A 367 10.66 -11.38 -19.54
C GLN A 367 9.43 -11.33 -18.62
N ARG A 368 8.56 -12.35 -18.65
CA ARG A 368 7.40 -12.45 -17.76
C ARG A 368 7.82 -12.63 -16.29
N SER A 369 8.83 -13.46 -16.04
CA SER A 369 9.38 -13.65 -14.69
C SER A 369 10.12 -12.41 -14.20
N PHE A 370 10.79 -11.67 -15.09
CA PHE A 370 11.47 -10.41 -14.76
C PHE A 370 10.48 -9.31 -14.41
N LEU A 371 9.38 -9.16 -15.17
CA LEU A 371 8.28 -8.26 -14.80
C LEU A 371 7.77 -8.57 -13.38
N LEU A 372 7.50 -9.85 -13.12
CA LEU A 372 6.97 -10.27 -11.83
C LEU A 372 7.97 -10.09 -10.68
N ALA A 373 9.26 -10.34 -10.94
CA ALA A 373 10.32 -10.14 -9.96
C ALA A 373 10.55 -8.66 -9.66
N ALA A 374 10.62 -7.82 -10.68
CA ALA A 374 10.75 -6.36 -10.53
C ALA A 374 9.56 -5.78 -9.76
N ALA A 375 8.34 -6.21 -10.10
CA ALA A 375 7.12 -5.78 -9.41
C ALA A 375 7.08 -6.22 -7.94
N ALA A 376 7.57 -7.43 -7.62
CA ALA A 376 7.57 -7.93 -6.25
C ALA A 376 8.72 -7.39 -5.38
N LEU A 377 9.75 -6.83 -6.00
CA LEU A 377 10.98 -6.38 -5.36
C LEU A 377 11.29 -4.92 -5.73
N PRO A 378 10.36 -3.97 -5.50
CA PRO A 378 10.57 -2.58 -5.88
C PRO A 378 11.78 -2.01 -5.13
N SER A 379 12.57 -1.16 -5.81
CA SER A 379 13.80 -0.56 -5.30
C SER A 379 14.97 -1.54 -5.05
N ALA A 380 14.89 -2.78 -5.53
CA ALA A 380 16.05 -3.68 -5.56
C ALA A 380 16.96 -3.37 -6.77
N PRO A 381 18.29 -3.56 -6.65
CA PRO A 381 19.21 -3.40 -7.77
C PRO A 381 18.83 -4.33 -8.95
N GLY A 382 18.95 -3.84 -10.17
CA GLY A 382 18.56 -4.56 -11.39
C GLY A 382 19.27 -5.90 -11.55
N ALA A 383 20.54 -6.00 -11.15
CA ALA A 383 21.30 -7.26 -11.16
C ALA A 383 20.70 -8.30 -10.20
N TYR A 384 20.25 -7.87 -9.03
CA TYR A 384 19.60 -8.73 -8.06
C TYR A 384 18.21 -9.19 -8.53
N VAL A 385 17.43 -8.27 -9.12
CA VAL A 385 16.14 -8.60 -9.75
C VAL A 385 16.34 -9.60 -10.89
N TYR A 386 17.38 -9.43 -11.70
CA TYR A 386 17.70 -10.33 -12.82
C TYR A 386 18.03 -11.76 -12.35
N ALA A 387 18.86 -11.90 -11.33
CA ALA A 387 19.20 -13.19 -10.74
C ALA A 387 17.94 -13.90 -10.17
N LEU A 388 17.12 -13.17 -9.42
CA LEU A 388 15.90 -13.73 -8.84
C LEU A 388 14.82 -14.03 -9.88
N ALA A 389 14.74 -13.26 -10.96
CA ALA A 389 13.85 -13.54 -12.10
C ALA A 389 14.20 -14.85 -12.80
N SER A 390 15.49 -15.16 -12.97
CA SER A 390 15.93 -16.45 -13.51
C SER A 390 15.58 -17.62 -12.59
N LYS A 391 15.78 -17.45 -11.28
CA LYS A 391 15.38 -18.44 -10.27
C LYS A 391 13.87 -18.66 -10.29
N LEU A 392 13.09 -17.59 -10.42
CA LEU A 392 11.64 -17.64 -10.54
C LEU A 392 11.21 -18.37 -11.82
N GLU A 393 11.84 -18.06 -12.95
CA GLU A 393 11.59 -18.72 -14.22
C GLU A 393 11.76 -20.24 -14.10
N GLY A 394 12.90 -20.70 -13.57
CA GLY A 394 13.15 -22.14 -13.40
C GLY A 394 12.13 -22.81 -12.47
N LYS A 395 11.73 -22.12 -11.39
CA LYS A 395 10.69 -22.62 -10.48
C LYS A 395 9.31 -22.69 -11.13
N LEU A 396 8.94 -21.72 -11.96
CA LEU A 396 7.63 -21.65 -12.60
C LEU A 396 7.53 -22.54 -13.85
N SER A 397 8.60 -22.64 -14.63
CA SER A 397 8.65 -23.43 -15.86
C SER A 397 8.90 -24.91 -15.58
N GLY A 398 9.44 -25.25 -14.40
CA GLY A 398 9.92 -26.60 -14.07
C GLY A 398 11.15 -27.01 -14.87
N LYS A 399 11.81 -26.06 -15.55
CA LYS A 399 13.01 -26.28 -16.37
C LYS A 399 14.25 -25.82 -15.60
N GLN A 400 15.42 -26.19 -16.15
CA GLN A 400 16.68 -25.67 -15.66
C GLN A 400 16.70 -24.13 -15.80
N GLN A 401 17.25 -23.46 -14.79
CA GLN A 401 17.37 -22.01 -14.78
C GLN A 401 18.16 -21.54 -16.03
N PRO A 402 17.73 -20.43 -16.66
CA PRO A 402 18.48 -19.82 -17.75
C PRO A 402 19.93 -19.51 -17.33
N ASP A 403 20.88 -19.84 -18.20
CA ASP A 403 22.27 -19.43 -18.02
C ASP A 403 22.42 -17.93 -18.32
N LEU A 404 22.37 -17.12 -17.27
CA LEU A 404 22.46 -15.66 -17.38
C LEU A 404 23.84 -15.16 -17.80
N ALA A 405 24.88 -16.00 -17.73
CA ALA A 405 26.22 -15.63 -18.18
C ALA A 405 26.40 -15.79 -19.69
N ALA A 406 25.50 -16.52 -20.36
CA ALA A 406 25.53 -16.68 -21.80
C ALA A 406 25.12 -15.36 -22.49
N LEU A 407 25.93 -14.89 -23.44
CA LEU A 407 25.61 -13.69 -24.25
C LEU A 407 24.36 -13.85 -25.13
N SER A 408 23.81 -15.06 -25.23
CA SER A 408 22.53 -15.33 -25.88
C SER A 408 21.31 -15.02 -25.00
N ALA A 409 21.50 -14.84 -23.69
CA ALA A 409 20.44 -14.42 -22.78
C ALA A 409 20.24 -12.89 -22.87
N PRO A 410 18.99 -12.41 -22.76
CA PRO A 410 18.71 -10.98 -22.81
C PRO A 410 19.37 -10.27 -21.62
N GLY A 411 20.04 -9.15 -21.88
CA GLY A 411 20.69 -8.36 -20.84
C GLY A 411 19.69 -7.58 -19.97
N ILE A 412 20.15 -7.04 -18.84
CA ILE A 412 19.30 -6.27 -17.92
C ILE A 412 18.63 -5.09 -18.62
N ILE A 413 19.36 -4.33 -19.44
CA ILE A 413 18.82 -3.17 -20.16
C ILE A 413 17.67 -3.59 -21.10
N GLU A 414 17.84 -4.69 -21.84
CA GLU A 414 16.79 -5.23 -22.71
C GLU A 414 15.57 -5.68 -21.90
N LEU A 415 15.79 -6.34 -20.75
CA LEU A 415 14.71 -6.81 -19.89
C LEU A 415 13.94 -5.66 -19.24
N VAL A 416 14.65 -4.62 -18.80
CA VAL A 416 14.06 -3.40 -18.23
C VAL A 416 13.18 -2.69 -19.26
N ASP A 417 13.67 -2.49 -20.49
CA ASP A 417 12.86 -1.89 -21.53
C ASP A 417 11.63 -2.75 -21.89
N ALA A 418 11.82 -4.09 -21.96
CA ALA A 418 10.74 -5.01 -22.28
C ALA A 418 9.58 -5.00 -21.26
N ILE A 419 9.84 -4.67 -20.00
CA ILE A 419 8.83 -4.61 -18.93
C ILE A 419 8.23 -3.21 -18.73
N GLU A 420 8.52 -2.26 -19.63
CA GLU A 420 8.08 -0.86 -19.54
C GLU A 420 8.64 -0.16 -18.29
N ALA A 421 9.92 -0.39 -18.00
CA ALA A 421 10.66 0.22 -16.91
C ALA A 421 11.93 0.93 -17.41
N ASP A 422 12.56 1.67 -16.50
CA ASP A 422 13.89 2.28 -16.67
C ASP A 422 14.80 1.90 -15.49
N LEU A 423 16.11 2.08 -15.65
CA LEU A 423 17.08 1.98 -14.55
C LEU A 423 17.33 3.39 -13.98
N ALA A 424 17.19 3.53 -12.67
CA ALA A 424 17.58 4.76 -11.97
C ALA A 424 19.11 4.87 -11.86
N ASP A 425 19.60 6.02 -11.40
CA ASP A 425 21.04 6.29 -11.23
C ASP A 425 21.75 5.32 -10.26
N ASP A 426 20.99 4.65 -9.39
CA ASP A 426 21.47 3.63 -8.45
C ASP A 426 21.25 2.20 -8.94
N ASP A 427 21.05 2.02 -10.25
CA ASP A 427 20.76 0.75 -10.92
C ASP A 427 19.49 0.03 -10.43
N THR A 428 18.59 0.73 -9.74
CA THR A 428 17.29 0.15 -9.35
C THR A 428 16.28 0.20 -10.50
N VAL A 429 15.42 -0.82 -10.58
CA VAL A 429 14.36 -0.90 -11.59
C VAL A 429 13.19 -0.02 -11.16
N VAL A 430 12.80 0.93 -12.03
CA VAL A 430 11.67 1.85 -11.81
C VAL A 430 10.70 1.73 -12.98
N PHE A 431 9.44 1.41 -12.71
CA PHE A 431 8.43 1.32 -13.76
C PHE A 431 8.06 2.69 -14.32
N ARG A 432 7.82 2.76 -15.63
CA ARG A 432 7.43 4.02 -16.31
C ARG A 432 6.03 4.46 -15.90
N HIS A 433 5.15 3.51 -15.62
CA HIS A 433 3.75 3.76 -15.30
C HIS A 433 3.49 3.55 -13.81
N ASP A 434 2.82 4.54 -13.19
CA ASP A 434 2.46 4.47 -11.77
C ASP A 434 1.47 3.34 -11.49
N GLY A 435 1.72 2.55 -10.44
CA GLY A 435 0.94 1.36 -10.06
C GLY A 435 1.05 0.18 -11.04
N TRP A 436 2.00 0.18 -11.98
CA TRP A 436 2.20 -0.93 -12.92
C TRP A 436 2.71 -2.21 -12.25
N ASP A 437 3.56 -2.08 -11.24
CA ASP A 437 4.04 -3.15 -10.37
C ASP A 437 2.89 -3.87 -9.67
N ASP A 438 2.06 -3.13 -8.93
CA ASP A 438 0.89 -3.65 -8.25
C ASP A 438 -0.07 -4.31 -9.24
N ALA A 439 -0.26 -3.67 -10.40
CA ALA A 439 -1.09 -4.22 -11.45
C ALA A 439 -0.54 -5.53 -12.03
N ALA A 440 0.78 -5.65 -12.22
CA ALA A 440 1.42 -6.86 -12.71
C ALA A 440 1.28 -8.01 -11.71
N LEU A 441 1.46 -7.75 -10.41
CA LEU A 441 1.24 -8.75 -9.35
C LEU A 441 -0.22 -9.20 -9.30
N HIS A 442 -1.16 -8.25 -9.37
CA HIS A 442 -2.59 -8.55 -9.38
C HIS A 442 -3.02 -9.33 -10.65
N TYR A 443 -2.47 -8.97 -11.81
CA TYR A 443 -2.68 -9.67 -13.06
C TYR A 443 -2.19 -11.11 -12.97
N PHE A 444 -0.92 -11.32 -12.57
CA PHE A 444 -0.35 -12.66 -12.38
C PHE A 444 -1.20 -13.48 -11.43
N TRP A 445 -1.60 -12.88 -10.30
CA TRP A 445 -2.40 -13.58 -9.32
C TRP A 445 -3.72 -14.06 -9.92
N THR A 446 -4.40 -13.21 -10.68
CA THR A 446 -5.69 -13.53 -11.32
C THR A 446 -5.53 -14.58 -12.44
N ASP A 447 -4.51 -14.43 -13.27
CA ASP A 447 -4.32 -15.18 -14.52
C ASP A 447 -3.56 -16.51 -14.34
N ARG A 448 -2.83 -16.69 -13.22
CA ARG A 448 -1.96 -17.86 -12.98
C ARG A 448 -2.21 -18.53 -11.62
N PRO A 449 -3.42 -19.07 -11.36
CA PRO A 449 -3.76 -19.65 -10.06
C PRO A 449 -2.87 -20.80 -9.61
N PHE A 450 -2.42 -21.65 -10.53
CA PHE A 450 -1.56 -22.80 -10.22
C PHE A 450 -0.12 -22.42 -9.84
N SER A 451 0.33 -21.22 -10.21
CA SER A 451 1.69 -20.72 -9.95
C SER A 451 1.81 -19.98 -8.63
N ARG A 452 0.70 -19.68 -7.95
CA ARG A 452 0.65 -18.84 -6.74
C ARG A 452 1.51 -19.38 -5.60
N GLN A 453 1.42 -20.67 -5.29
CA GLN A 453 2.16 -21.27 -4.19
C GLN A 453 3.68 -21.25 -4.44
N THR A 454 4.09 -21.55 -5.68
CA THR A 454 5.49 -21.47 -6.10
C THR A 454 6.01 -20.04 -6.01
N PHE A 455 5.22 -19.07 -6.47
CA PHE A 455 5.56 -17.66 -6.39
C PHE A 455 5.69 -17.17 -4.94
N LEU A 456 4.74 -17.48 -4.05
CA LEU A 456 4.83 -17.13 -2.64
C LEU A 456 6.06 -17.74 -1.95
N THR A 457 6.40 -18.97 -2.34
CA THR A 457 7.60 -19.64 -1.82
C THR A 457 8.86 -18.95 -2.29
N TRP A 458 8.95 -18.60 -3.57
CA TRP A 458 10.05 -17.80 -4.11
C TRP A 458 10.15 -16.42 -3.44
N LEU A 459 9.02 -15.73 -3.24
CA LEU A 459 8.99 -14.40 -2.64
C LEU A 459 9.48 -14.42 -1.18
N ALA A 460 9.06 -15.42 -0.40
CA ALA A 460 9.53 -15.58 0.98
C ALA A 460 11.03 -15.90 1.07
N GLU A 461 11.59 -16.58 0.07
CA GLU A 461 13.00 -16.91 0.00
C GLU A 461 13.87 -15.74 -0.52
N ALA A 462 13.29 -14.79 -1.26
CA ALA A 462 14.03 -13.68 -1.88
C ALA A 462 14.99 -12.99 -0.90
N PRO A 463 14.56 -12.45 0.27
CA PRO A 463 15.47 -11.75 1.18
C PRO A 463 16.49 -12.68 1.85
N THR A 464 16.30 -14.00 1.81
CA THR A 464 17.27 -14.98 2.33
C THR A 464 18.30 -15.40 1.30
N ASP A 465 18.08 -15.06 0.02
CA ASP A 465 18.94 -15.51 -1.06
C ASP A 465 20.28 -14.76 -1.04
N THR A 466 21.35 -15.53 -0.88
CA THR A 466 22.72 -15.02 -0.94
C THR A 466 23.30 -15.37 -2.30
N HIS A 467 22.96 -14.55 -3.30
CA HIS A 467 23.50 -14.71 -4.64
C HIS A 467 25.00 -14.40 -4.66
N ARG A 468 25.82 -15.43 -4.41
CA ARG A 468 27.29 -15.35 -4.47
C ARG A 468 27.83 -15.18 -5.90
N SER A 469 27.00 -15.39 -6.92
CA SER A 469 27.38 -15.35 -8.34
C SER A 469 27.23 -13.97 -8.98
N THR A 470 26.51 -13.04 -8.35
CA THR A 470 26.44 -11.63 -8.77
C THR A 470 27.34 -10.80 -7.85
N PHE A 471 28.13 -9.88 -8.42
CA PHE A 471 29.06 -9.04 -7.64
C PHE A 471 28.35 -8.11 -6.63
N GLU A 472 27.03 -7.99 -6.74
CA GLU A 472 26.17 -7.23 -5.84
C GLU A 472 25.33 -8.19 -4.99
N SER A 473 25.72 -8.34 -3.72
CA SER A 473 24.84 -8.89 -2.69
C SER A 473 24.13 -7.74 -1.98
N LEU A 474 22.90 -7.98 -1.52
CA LEU A 474 22.19 -6.99 -0.71
C LEU A 474 22.99 -6.67 0.56
N THR A 475 23.16 -5.39 0.86
CA THR A 475 23.58 -4.96 2.19
C THR A 475 22.52 -5.34 3.23
N SER A 476 22.89 -5.44 4.51
CA SER A 476 21.92 -5.73 5.58
C SER A 476 20.77 -4.72 5.62
N GLY A 477 21.03 -3.45 5.30
CA GLY A 477 20.00 -2.41 5.20
C GLY A 477 19.04 -2.65 4.03
N GLN A 478 19.56 -2.99 2.84
CA GLN A 478 18.73 -3.32 1.68
C GLN A 478 17.93 -4.61 1.89
N GLN A 479 18.50 -5.61 2.57
CA GLN A 479 17.82 -6.84 2.94
C GLN A 479 16.65 -6.56 3.88
N GLN A 480 16.85 -5.70 4.88
CA GLN A 480 15.80 -5.31 5.82
C GLN A 480 14.68 -4.51 5.12
N GLU A 481 15.03 -3.57 4.25
CA GLU A 481 14.05 -2.80 3.47
C GLU A 481 13.25 -3.70 2.52
N LEU A 482 13.92 -4.63 1.84
CA LEU A 482 13.26 -5.62 0.99
C LEU A 482 12.29 -6.51 1.79
N ALA A 483 12.73 -7.00 2.94
CA ALA A 483 11.88 -7.79 3.83
C ALA A 483 10.67 -6.98 4.32
N ALA A 484 10.87 -5.71 4.67
CA ALA A 484 9.79 -4.84 5.13
C ALA A 484 8.73 -4.65 4.04
N ARG A 485 9.18 -4.45 2.80
CA ARG A 485 8.30 -4.34 1.63
C ARG A 485 7.53 -5.64 1.35
N ILE A 486 8.22 -6.78 1.33
CA ILE A 486 7.58 -8.09 1.14
C ILE A 486 6.54 -8.35 2.23
N ALA A 487 6.83 -7.98 3.48
CA ALA A 487 5.88 -8.11 4.59
C ALA A 487 4.67 -7.19 4.42
N ARG A 488 4.87 -5.91 4.06
CA ARG A 488 3.79 -4.96 3.76
C ARG A 488 2.92 -5.46 2.61
N PHE A 489 3.52 -5.92 1.52
CA PHE A 489 2.78 -6.51 0.39
C PHE A 489 1.94 -7.71 0.85
N ALA A 490 2.54 -8.64 1.60
CA ALA A 490 1.83 -9.81 2.10
C ALA A 490 0.67 -9.45 3.03
N VAL A 491 0.81 -8.43 3.88
CA VAL A 491 -0.27 -7.88 4.73
C VAL A 491 -1.42 -7.35 3.88
N HIS A 492 -1.13 -6.40 3.00
CA HIS A 492 -2.15 -5.74 2.18
C HIS A 492 -2.88 -6.76 1.31
N TRP A 493 -2.12 -7.67 0.71
CA TRP A 493 -2.66 -8.75 -0.09
C TRP A 493 -3.54 -9.68 0.74
N ALA A 494 -3.09 -10.11 1.92
CA ALA A 494 -3.83 -11.03 2.77
C ALA A 494 -5.15 -10.41 3.25
N ALA A 495 -5.13 -9.13 3.63
CA ALA A 495 -6.31 -8.37 3.99
C ALA A 495 -7.30 -8.21 2.83
N ARG A 496 -6.80 -7.84 1.64
CA ARG A 496 -7.63 -7.65 0.44
C ARG A 496 -8.28 -8.94 -0.05
N GLN A 497 -7.54 -10.05 -0.01
CA GLN A 497 -7.99 -11.34 -0.54
C GLN A 497 -8.57 -12.26 0.54
N GLN A 498 -8.58 -11.81 1.80
CA GLN A 498 -9.06 -12.55 2.97
C GLN A 498 -8.37 -13.92 3.11
N ARG A 499 -7.06 -13.95 2.89
CA ARG A 499 -6.27 -15.18 2.70
C ARG A 499 -4.93 -15.15 3.46
N PRO A 500 -4.74 -15.99 4.50
CA PRO A 500 -3.60 -15.87 5.39
C PRO A 500 -2.32 -16.53 4.86
N GLU A 501 -2.38 -17.18 3.71
CA GLU A 501 -1.31 -18.02 3.19
C GLU A 501 0.03 -17.30 2.99
N PRO A 502 0.09 -16.07 2.44
CA PRO A 502 1.37 -15.36 2.29
C PRO A 502 2.03 -15.07 3.63
N LEU A 503 1.26 -14.57 4.61
CA LEU A 503 1.79 -14.25 5.93
C LEU A 503 2.24 -15.51 6.67
N ALA A 504 1.50 -16.62 6.55
CA ALA A 504 1.94 -17.90 7.10
C ALA A 504 3.23 -18.43 6.42
N LYS A 505 3.38 -18.18 5.11
CA LYS A 505 4.58 -18.55 4.38
C LYS A 505 5.79 -17.70 4.78
N LEU A 506 5.61 -16.40 5.01
CA LEU A 506 6.66 -15.54 5.55
C LEU A 506 7.07 -15.98 6.95
N ALA A 507 6.09 -16.20 7.86
CA ALA A 507 6.36 -16.64 9.23
C ALA A 507 7.21 -17.92 9.25
N SER A 508 6.81 -18.94 8.48
CA SER A 508 7.55 -20.22 8.44
C SER A 508 8.93 -20.11 7.79
N THR A 509 9.14 -19.17 6.86
CA THR A 509 10.42 -19.03 6.14
C THR A 509 11.39 -18.14 6.90
N TRP A 510 10.90 -17.13 7.62
CA TRP A 510 11.74 -16.14 8.31
C TRP A 510 11.97 -16.44 9.79
N TYR A 511 11.33 -17.47 10.34
CA TYR A 511 11.38 -17.86 11.75
C TYR A 511 12.80 -17.96 12.33
N ASP A 512 13.75 -18.50 11.56
CA ASP A 512 15.14 -18.72 12.01
C ASP A 512 16.03 -17.48 11.85
N SER A 513 15.56 -16.44 11.14
CA SER A 513 16.33 -15.21 10.92
C SER A 513 15.87 -14.11 11.86
N THR A 514 16.69 -13.75 12.85
CA THR A 514 16.36 -12.69 13.83
C THR A 514 16.00 -11.36 13.15
N LEU A 515 16.75 -10.98 12.11
CA LEU A 515 16.51 -9.73 11.37
C LEU A 515 15.15 -9.76 10.65
N LEU A 516 14.89 -10.79 9.86
CA LEU A 516 13.64 -10.90 9.08
C LEU A 516 12.42 -11.10 9.98
N TRP A 517 12.60 -11.83 11.08
CA TRP A 517 11.56 -12.05 12.07
C TRP A 517 11.10 -10.75 12.72
N GLN A 518 12.03 -9.89 13.13
CA GLN A 518 11.71 -8.57 13.69
C GLN A 518 10.92 -7.71 12.70
N VAL A 519 11.31 -7.73 11.42
CA VAL A 519 10.61 -7.01 10.35
C VAL A 519 9.19 -7.55 10.15
N PHE A 520 9.02 -8.87 10.15
CA PHE A 520 7.71 -9.51 10.03
C PHE A 520 6.76 -9.13 11.17
N VAL A 521 7.25 -9.20 12.41
CA VAL A 521 6.45 -8.83 13.59
C VAL A 521 6.11 -7.33 13.57
N ALA A 522 7.04 -6.46 13.18
CA ALA A 522 6.76 -5.04 13.03
C ALA A 522 5.68 -4.75 11.97
N ALA A 523 5.69 -5.46 10.84
CA ALA A 523 4.67 -5.32 9.81
C ALA A 523 3.29 -5.82 10.27
N LEU A 524 3.22 -6.90 11.04
CA LEU A 524 1.96 -7.38 11.63
C LEU A 524 1.40 -6.41 12.67
N ASP A 525 2.27 -5.80 13.47
CA ASP A 525 1.92 -4.81 14.48
C ASP A 525 1.32 -3.55 13.82
N GLU A 526 1.99 -3.02 12.80
CA GLU A 526 1.47 -1.91 12.00
C GLU A 526 0.12 -2.27 11.34
N ALA A 527 -0.01 -3.49 10.82
CA ALA A 527 -1.24 -3.94 10.18
C ALA A 527 -2.42 -4.13 11.17
N ALA A 528 -2.12 -4.45 12.42
CA ALA A 528 -3.11 -4.64 13.47
C ALA A 528 -3.66 -3.30 13.98
N THR A 529 -2.92 -2.21 13.84
CA THR A 529 -3.38 -0.86 14.24
C THR A 529 -4.08 -0.10 13.10
N GLN A 530 -3.90 -0.52 11.85
CA GLN A 530 -4.52 0.11 10.69
C GLN A 530 -6.02 -0.17 10.57
N SER A 531 -6.85 0.88 10.52
CA SER A 531 -8.32 0.80 10.41
C SER A 531 -8.85 0.06 9.18
N SER A 532 -8.03 -0.10 8.12
CA SER A 532 -8.40 -0.85 6.92
C SER A 532 -8.09 -2.35 7.00
N THR A 533 -7.10 -2.77 7.81
CA THR A 533 -6.61 -4.17 7.86
C THR A 533 -6.80 -4.84 9.21
N HIS A 534 -6.94 -4.08 10.30
CA HIS A 534 -6.98 -4.58 11.68
C HIS A 534 -7.97 -5.72 11.87
N ARG A 535 -9.22 -5.58 11.43
CA ARG A 535 -10.28 -6.60 11.51
C ARG A 535 -9.82 -7.95 10.96
N TYR A 536 -9.27 -7.93 9.75
CA TYR A 536 -8.78 -9.15 9.13
C TYR A 536 -7.58 -9.74 9.88
N ILE A 537 -6.62 -8.90 10.24
CA ILE A 537 -5.38 -9.34 10.90
C ILE A 537 -5.67 -9.94 12.27
N HIS A 538 -6.52 -9.31 13.08
CA HIS A 538 -6.95 -9.84 14.38
C HIS A 538 -7.65 -11.21 14.24
N SER A 539 -8.65 -11.30 13.36
CA SER A 539 -9.35 -12.56 13.06
C SER A 539 -8.39 -13.66 12.59
N MET A 540 -7.39 -13.31 11.77
CA MET A 540 -6.36 -14.24 11.30
C MET A 540 -5.44 -14.72 12.42
N LEU A 541 -4.92 -13.81 13.25
CA LEU A 541 -4.04 -14.13 14.37
C LEU A 541 -4.74 -15.06 15.37
N LEU A 542 -6.03 -14.84 15.65
CA LEU A 542 -6.80 -15.75 16.49
C LEU A 542 -6.99 -17.12 15.85
N ASN A 543 -7.27 -17.18 14.54
CA ASN A 543 -7.35 -18.44 13.80
C ASN A 543 -6.04 -19.23 13.88
N TRP A 544 -4.89 -18.54 13.80
CA TRP A 544 -3.59 -19.19 13.94
C TRP A 544 -3.39 -19.84 15.32
N VAL A 545 -3.81 -19.18 16.40
CA VAL A 545 -3.75 -19.77 17.76
C VAL A 545 -4.73 -20.92 17.93
N THR A 546 -5.97 -20.76 17.45
CA THR A 546 -7.07 -21.68 17.76
C THR A 546 -7.10 -22.91 16.85
N ARG A 547 -6.66 -22.79 15.60
CA ARG A 547 -6.82 -23.84 14.57
C ARG A 547 -5.53 -24.38 13.98
N ARG A 548 -4.40 -23.67 14.13
CA ARG A 548 -3.11 -24.13 13.58
C ARG A 548 -2.14 -24.51 14.68
N LYS A 549 -1.39 -25.59 14.46
CA LYS A 549 -0.30 -26.05 15.35
C LYS A 549 1.03 -25.78 14.69
N ASP A 550 1.42 -24.52 14.63
CA ASP A 550 2.66 -24.06 14.01
C ASP A 550 3.38 -23.11 14.97
N LEU A 551 4.61 -23.45 15.34
CA LEU A 551 5.42 -22.71 16.31
C LEU A 551 5.75 -21.30 15.84
N ALA A 552 5.98 -21.11 14.53
CA ALA A 552 6.25 -19.79 13.98
C ALA A 552 5.01 -18.90 14.13
N LEU A 553 3.83 -19.41 13.78
CA LEU A 553 2.59 -18.64 13.89
C LEU A 553 2.26 -18.31 15.36
N TRP A 554 2.46 -19.24 16.28
CA TRP A 554 2.24 -19.00 17.71
C TRP A 554 3.21 -17.97 18.29
N ARG A 555 4.49 -18.01 17.88
CA ARG A 555 5.48 -17.01 18.29
C ARG A 555 5.11 -15.62 17.80
N ALA A 556 4.68 -15.49 16.53
CA ALA A 556 4.27 -14.22 15.97
C ALA A 556 3.10 -13.60 16.77
N VAL A 557 2.11 -14.41 17.15
CA VAL A 557 0.99 -13.95 17.96
C VAL A 557 1.44 -13.56 19.37
N ALA A 558 2.29 -14.36 20.02
CA ALA A 558 2.79 -14.06 21.35
C ALA A 558 3.59 -12.75 21.39
N GLU A 559 4.48 -12.51 20.42
CA GLU A 559 5.26 -11.28 20.33
C GLU A 559 4.39 -10.04 20.03
N GLN A 560 3.30 -10.19 19.26
CA GLN A 560 2.34 -9.11 19.03
C GLN A 560 1.54 -8.77 20.31
N CYS A 561 1.18 -9.75 21.13
CA CYS A 561 0.46 -9.52 22.39
C CYS A 561 1.34 -9.05 23.56
N LEU A 562 2.66 -9.23 23.50
CA LEU A 562 3.59 -8.93 24.61
C LEU A 562 4.24 -7.55 24.54
N LYS A 563 4.04 -6.77 23.48
CA LYS A 563 4.61 -5.42 23.42
C LYS A 563 3.93 -4.51 24.44
N PRO A 564 4.68 -3.93 25.41
CA PRO A 564 4.13 -2.90 26.27
C PRO A 564 3.76 -1.69 25.40
N VAL A 565 2.59 -1.12 25.66
CA VAL A 565 2.25 0.22 25.16
C VAL A 565 3.24 1.17 25.82
N ASP A 566 4.20 1.68 25.04
CA ASP A 566 5.16 2.67 25.53
C ASP A 566 4.37 3.89 26.04
N GLY A 567 4.30 4.03 27.37
CA GLY A 567 3.47 5.01 28.06
C GLY A 567 2.86 4.55 29.39
N TRP A 568 2.94 3.27 29.73
CA TRP A 568 2.45 2.77 31.03
C TRP A 568 3.59 2.64 32.07
N GLU A 569 3.97 3.76 32.70
CA GLU A 569 4.62 3.70 34.02
C GLU A 569 3.57 3.38 35.09
N GLY A 570 3.16 2.12 35.15
CA GLY A 570 2.24 1.59 36.14
C GLY A 570 2.74 0.24 36.62
N GLY A 571 3.45 0.23 37.75
CA GLY A 571 4.06 -0.96 38.32
C GLY A 571 3.08 -2.13 38.46
N VAL A 572 3.46 -3.29 37.93
CA VAL A 572 2.77 -4.56 38.16
C VAL A 572 3.06 -4.99 39.61
N PRO A 573 2.05 -5.21 40.47
CA PRO A 573 2.26 -5.94 41.70
C PRO A 573 2.35 -7.43 41.36
N SER A 574 3.49 -8.02 41.68
CA SER A 574 3.75 -9.46 41.61
C SER A 574 2.70 -10.27 42.37
N ARG A 575 2.00 -11.18 41.68
CA ARG A 575 1.59 -12.50 42.19
C ARG A 575 1.50 -13.52 41.08
#